data_AF-A0A920SME8-F1
#
_entry.id   AF-A0A920SME8-F1
#
_cell.length_a   1.000
_cell.length_b   1.000
_cell.length_c   1.000
_cell.angle_alpha   90.00
_cell.angle_beta   90.00
_cell.angle_gamma   90.00
#
_symmetry.space_group_name_H-M   'P 1'
#
loop_
_entity.id
_entity.type
_entity.pdbx_description
1 polymer ?
#
loop_
_entity_poly.entity_id
_entity_poly.type
_entity_poly.pdbx_seq_one_letter_code
_entity_poly.pdbx_strand_id
1 'polypeptide(L)'
;MNTVALESSNIVETYRSKTRESAALSEDAAAQFPSGITHDSRHVRPYGVFVEKAVGSHKWDVDGNEYIDYFGGHGALLLGHGRPEVLAAIHEALDEGTHFGASHPRELAWARVIQRLVPTADRIRFTSSGTEATHLALRLARAFTGRSKIVRFLSNFHGWHDHMTSGYTSHYDGSPTSGVLESVASSIALVPPGDIDAVRTVLEQDKDIAAVILEPTGSSFGMVPIPEGFLEALREVTAKHGVLLIFDEVVTGFSECHRAVPTHFNIKPDLTALAKILAGGFLAPLWWAGGRSWMPWILMRHRQVGGRKFSIKAPTMLTRHRLRPVRSIIYY
;
A
#
# COMPACT_ATOMS: atom_id res chain seq x y z
N MET A 1 -29.15 -7.66 -13.21
CA MET A 1 -28.78 -8.72 -14.19
C MET A 1 -29.14 -10.07 -13.58
N ASN A 2 -29.84 -10.91 -14.33
CA ASN A 2 -30.39 -12.17 -13.82
C ASN A 2 -29.26 -13.20 -13.64
N THR A 3 -28.84 -13.47 -12.40
CA THR A 3 -27.69 -14.36 -12.08
C THR A 3 -27.90 -15.80 -12.53
N VAL A 4 -29.15 -16.23 -12.68
CA VAL A 4 -29.55 -17.57 -13.11
C VAL A 4 -29.11 -17.90 -14.54
N ALA A 5 -28.95 -16.90 -15.42
CA ALA A 5 -28.58 -17.13 -16.82
C ALA A 5 -27.09 -17.46 -17.04
N LEU A 6 -26.22 -17.17 -16.06
CA LEU A 6 -24.78 -17.42 -16.20
C LEU A 6 -24.39 -18.84 -15.75
N GLU A 7 -25.12 -19.45 -14.81
CA GLU A 7 -24.78 -20.76 -14.25
C GLU A 7 -24.97 -21.92 -15.26
N SER A 8 -25.80 -21.72 -16.29
CA SER A 8 -26.07 -22.69 -17.37
C SER A 8 -25.33 -22.38 -18.68
N SER A 9 -24.32 -21.50 -18.65
CA SER A 9 -23.50 -21.18 -19.81
C SER A 9 -22.48 -22.28 -20.09
N ASN A 10 -22.29 -22.65 -21.37
CA ASN A 10 -21.22 -23.55 -21.83
C ASN A 10 -19.83 -23.08 -21.35
N ILE A 11 -19.61 -21.76 -21.21
CA ILE A 11 -18.37 -21.22 -20.66
C ILE A 11 -18.17 -21.65 -19.21
N VAL A 12 -19.22 -21.57 -18.38
CA VAL A 12 -19.16 -21.94 -16.97
C VAL A 12 -19.02 -23.45 -16.80
N GLU A 13 -19.71 -24.24 -17.62
CA GLU A 13 -19.57 -25.70 -17.62
C GLU A 13 -18.16 -26.14 -18.05
N THR A 14 -17.64 -25.55 -19.12
CA THR A 14 -16.26 -25.79 -19.58
C THR A 14 -15.25 -25.39 -18.51
N TYR A 15 -15.42 -24.21 -17.89
CA TYR A 15 -14.58 -23.76 -16.78
C TYR A 15 -14.56 -24.80 -15.66
N ARG A 16 -15.74 -25.18 -15.13
CA ARG A 16 -15.88 -26.19 -14.06
C ARG A 16 -15.27 -27.53 -14.44
N SER A 17 -15.42 -27.96 -15.69
CA SER A 17 -14.91 -29.25 -16.16
C SER A 17 -13.37 -29.32 -16.13
N LYS A 18 -12.71 -28.16 -16.27
CA LYS A 18 -11.25 -28.00 -16.32
C LYS A 18 -10.62 -27.66 -14.97
N THR A 19 -11.39 -27.17 -14.00
CA THR A 19 -10.89 -26.66 -12.71
C THR A 19 -11.55 -27.36 -11.51
N ARG A 20 -11.62 -28.69 -11.54
CA ARG A 20 -12.39 -29.51 -10.58
C ARG A 20 -11.77 -29.52 -9.19
N GLU A 21 -10.45 -29.65 -9.11
CA GLU A 21 -9.72 -29.61 -7.84
C GLU A 21 -9.79 -28.21 -7.23
N SER A 22 -9.69 -27.17 -8.06
CA SER A 22 -9.93 -25.79 -7.62
C SER A 22 -11.34 -25.60 -7.05
N ALA A 23 -12.35 -26.28 -7.60
CA ALA A 23 -13.72 -26.26 -7.09
C ALA A 23 -13.80 -26.85 -5.68
N ALA A 24 -13.23 -28.04 -5.48
CA ALA A 24 -13.22 -28.73 -4.20
C ALA A 24 -12.49 -27.89 -3.13
N LEU A 25 -11.32 -27.33 -3.47
CA LEU A 25 -10.60 -26.43 -2.57
C LEU A 25 -11.37 -25.14 -2.26
N SER A 26 -12.18 -24.64 -3.20
CA SER A 26 -13.04 -23.48 -2.95
C SER A 26 -14.16 -23.80 -1.96
N GLU A 27 -14.69 -25.02 -1.95
CA GLU A 27 -15.68 -25.47 -0.96
C GLU A 27 -15.04 -25.55 0.44
N ASP A 28 -13.85 -26.15 0.53
CA ASP A 28 -13.06 -26.21 1.77
C ASP A 28 -12.68 -24.82 2.27
N ALA A 29 -12.32 -23.91 1.37
CA ALA A 29 -12.02 -22.52 1.70
C ALA A 29 -13.26 -21.78 2.18
N ALA A 30 -14.44 -22.02 1.61
CA ALA A 30 -15.69 -21.42 2.06
C ALA A 30 -16.11 -21.88 3.46
N ALA A 31 -15.70 -23.09 3.87
CA ALA A 31 -15.89 -23.57 5.24
C ALA A 31 -14.96 -22.87 6.26
N GLN A 32 -13.82 -22.33 5.82
CA GLN A 32 -12.79 -21.76 6.70
C GLN A 32 -12.75 -20.24 6.67
N PHE A 33 -13.01 -19.62 5.51
CA PHE A 33 -12.83 -18.21 5.27
C PHE A 33 -14.16 -17.57 4.86
N PRO A 34 -14.51 -16.38 5.38
CA PRO A 34 -15.61 -15.60 4.86
C PRO A 34 -15.50 -15.43 3.34
N SER A 35 -16.58 -15.72 2.62
CA SER A 35 -16.62 -15.68 1.15
C SER A 35 -15.62 -16.61 0.45
N GLY A 36 -15.02 -17.59 1.16
CA GLY A 36 -14.07 -18.56 0.62
C GLY A 36 -12.71 -18.00 0.21
N ILE A 37 -12.36 -16.79 0.65
CA ILE A 37 -11.14 -16.08 0.24
C ILE A 37 -10.54 -15.26 1.38
N THR A 38 -9.27 -14.89 1.23
CA THR A 38 -8.53 -14.01 2.18
C THR A 38 -8.17 -12.65 1.59
N HIS A 39 -8.64 -12.35 0.38
CA HIS A 39 -8.42 -11.08 -0.29
C HIS A 39 -9.56 -10.80 -1.28
N ASP A 40 -10.32 -9.74 -1.08
CA ASP A 40 -11.57 -9.45 -1.81
C ASP A 40 -11.39 -9.41 -3.33
N SER A 41 -10.24 -8.94 -3.83
CA SER A 41 -9.96 -8.93 -5.27
C SER A 41 -9.88 -10.33 -5.91
N ARG A 42 -9.88 -11.41 -5.12
CA ARG A 42 -9.86 -12.79 -5.61
C ARG A 42 -11.27 -13.35 -5.76
N HIS A 43 -12.29 -12.62 -5.32
CA HIS A 43 -13.67 -13.06 -5.44
C HIS A 43 -14.10 -13.13 -6.90
N VAL A 44 -14.48 -14.33 -7.36
CA VAL A 44 -15.01 -14.57 -8.70
C VAL A 44 -16.02 -15.71 -8.63
N ARG A 45 -17.03 -15.68 -9.51
CA ARG A 45 -18.04 -16.73 -9.61
C ARG A 45 -17.78 -17.61 -10.84
N PRO A 46 -17.96 -18.95 -10.75
CA PRO A 46 -18.47 -19.68 -9.59
C PRO A 46 -17.46 -19.81 -8.43
N TYR A 47 -16.17 -19.86 -8.74
CA TYR A 47 -15.04 -19.85 -7.80
C TYR A 47 -13.77 -19.45 -8.56
N GLY A 48 -12.69 -19.15 -7.83
CA GLY A 48 -11.37 -18.85 -8.42
C GLY A 48 -10.51 -20.11 -8.56
N VAL A 49 -9.51 -20.06 -9.45
CA VAL A 49 -8.51 -21.13 -9.55
C VAL A 49 -7.54 -21.10 -8.37
N PHE A 50 -7.14 -22.27 -7.88
CA PHE A 50 -6.10 -22.39 -6.88
C PHE A 50 -4.76 -22.59 -7.58
N VAL A 51 -3.83 -21.65 -7.41
CA VAL A 51 -2.51 -21.69 -8.06
C VAL A 51 -1.55 -22.51 -7.21
N GLU A 52 -0.95 -23.55 -7.79
CA GLU A 52 0.06 -24.38 -7.13
C GLU A 52 1.48 -23.88 -7.41
N LYS A 53 1.72 -23.38 -8.63
CA LYS A 53 3.07 -23.02 -9.10
C LYS A 53 3.04 -21.81 -10.02
N ALA A 54 4.08 -20.98 -9.97
CA ALA A 54 4.31 -19.93 -10.96
C ALA A 54 5.80 -19.73 -11.21
N VAL A 55 6.17 -19.53 -12.48
CA VAL A 55 7.56 -19.32 -12.94
C VAL A 55 7.56 -18.41 -14.17
N GLY A 56 8.42 -17.39 -14.18
CA GLY A 56 8.49 -16.42 -15.27
C GLY A 56 7.15 -15.70 -15.46
N SER A 57 6.62 -15.72 -16.68
CA SER A 57 5.30 -15.16 -17.03
C SER A 57 4.14 -16.17 -16.93
N HIS A 58 4.37 -17.35 -16.35
CA HIS A 58 3.40 -18.43 -16.34
C HIS A 58 3.01 -18.86 -14.93
N LYS A 59 1.76 -19.32 -14.77
CA LYS A 59 1.27 -19.96 -13.55
C LYS A 59 0.45 -21.20 -13.89
N TRP A 60 0.49 -22.18 -12.99
CA TRP A 60 -0.23 -23.45 -13.09
C TRP A 60 -1.17 -23.56 -11.90
N ASP A 61 -2.43 -23.92 -12.18
CA ASP A 61 -3.37 -24.27 -11.13
C ASP A 61 -3.16 -25.71 -10.64
N VAL A 62 -3.87 -26.08 -9.57
CA VAL A 62 -3.88 -27.43 -8.98
C VAL A 62 -4.44 -28.50 -9.92
N ASP A 63 -5.16 -28.10 -10.97
CA ASP A 63 -5.71 -28.98 -12.00
C ASP A 63 -4.70 -29.24 -13.14
N GLY A 64 -3.52 -28.61 -13.09
CA GLY A 64 -2.46 -28.72 -14.09
C GLY A 64 -2.63 -27.81 -15.30
N ASN A 65 -3.60 -26.90 -15.29
CA ASN A 65 -3.80 -25.93 -16.37
C ASN A 65 -2.73 -24.84 -16.32
N GLU A 66 -2.15 -24.52 -17.47
CA GLU A 66 -1.18 -23.43 -17.61
C GLU A 66 -1.84 -22.13 -18.07
N TYR A 67 -1.42 -21.02 -17.46
CA TYR A 67 -1.88 -19.67 -17.79
C TYR A 67 -0.70 -18.74 -18.02
N ILE A 68 -0.79 -17.88 -19.04
CA ILE A 68 0.05 -16.69 -19.17
C ILE A 68 -0.49 -15.62 -18.21
N ASP A 69 0.34 -15.18 -17.28
CA ASP A 69 -0.08 -14.31 -16.18
C ASP A 69 0.14 -12.81 -16.48
N TYR A 70 -0.93 -12.14 -16.91
CA TYR A 70 -0.95 -10.69 -17.13
C TYR A 70 -1.24 -9.85 -15.88
N PHE A 71 -1.48 -10.49 -14.73
CA PHE A 71 -1.89 -9.80 -13.50
C PHE A 71 -0.85 -9.87 -12.37
N GLY A 72 0.27 -10.56 -12.60
CA GLY A 72 1.25 -10.99 -11.59
C GLY A 72 1.44 -10.06 -10.39
N GLY A 73 1.05 -10.55 -9.21
CA GLY A 73 1.19 -9.83 -7.93
C GLY A 73 0.49 -8.48 -7.86
N HIS A 74 -0.56 -8.25 -8.66
CA HIS A 74 -1.25 -6.97 -8.80
C HIS A 74 -0.30 -5.84 -9.22
N GLY A 75 0.64 -6.18 -10.11
CA GLY A 75 1.70 -5.28 -10.57
C GLY A 75 3.00 -5.35 -9.77
N ALA A 76 3.06 -6.08 -8.65
CA ALA A 76 4.29 -6.19 -7.86
C ALA A 76 5.39 -7.02 -8.52
N LEU A 77 5.02 -8.01 -9.33
CA LEU A 77 5.97 -8.96 -9.91
C LEU A 77 6.42 -8.51 -11.31
N LEU A 78 6.98 -7.31 -11.41
CA LEU A 78 7.48 -6.74 -12.67
C LEU A 78 8.49 -7.68 -13.37
N LEU A 79 9.31 -8.39 -12.59
CA LEU A 79 10.33 -9.32 -13.10
C LEU A 79 9.79 -10.74 -13.35
N GLY A 80 8.48 -10.95 -13.18
CA GLY A 80 7.84 -12.27 -13.23
C GLY A 80 8.04 -13.10 -11.96
N HIS A 81 7.51 -14.31 -11.98
CA HIS A 81 7.55 -15.26 -10.86
C HIS A 81 8.90 -15.95 -10.74
N GLY A 82 9.42 -16.06 -9.52
CA GLY A 82 10.56 -16.94 -9.21
C GLY A 82 11.87 -16.58 -9.93
N ARG A 83 12.14 -15.28 -10.13
CA ARG A 83 13.40 -14.83 -10.77
C ARG A 83 14.62 -15.40 -10.02
N PRO A 84 15.54 -16.14 -10.68
CA PRO A 84 16.61 -16.86 -9.99
C PRO A 84 17.50 -15.99 -9.09
N GLU A 85 17.83 -14.78 -9.55
CA GLU A 85 18.66 -13.82 -8.82
C GLU A 85 17.96 -13.29 -7.56
N VAL A 86 16.64 -13.12 -7.62
CA VAL A 86 15.82 -12.71 -6.46
C VAL A 86 15.72 -13.85 -5.46
N LEU A 87 15.45 -15.08 -5.93
CA LEU A 87 15.38 -16.26 -5.08
C LEU A 87 16.72 -16.52 -4.37
N ALA A 88 17.84 -16.41 -5.09
CA ALA A 88 19.17 -16.57 -4.51
C ALA A 88 19.43 -15.56 -3.39
N ALA A 89 19.09 -14.27 -3.60
CA ALA A 89 19.24 -13.23 -2.59
C ALA A 89 18.34 -13.46 -1.36
N ILE A 90 17.13 -14.00 -1.56
CA ILE A 90 16.22 -14.38 -0.47
C ILE A 90 16.82 -15.54 0.33
N HIS A 91 17.28 -16.60 -0.32
CA HIS A 91 17.89 -17.75 0.35
C HIS A 91 19.10 -17.35 1.19
N GLU A 92 19.98 -16.51 0.64
CA GLU A 92 21.13 -15.96 1.39
C GLU A 92 20.67 -15.18 2.64
N ALA A 93 19.65 -14.33 2.50
CA ALA A 93 19.11 -13.58 3.64
C ALA A 93 18.46 -14.48 4.69
N LEU A 94 17.80 -15.57 4.29
CA LEU A 94 17.21 -16.55 5.21
C LEU A 94 18.27 -17.25 6.08
N ASP A 95 19.43 -17.56 5.51
CA ASP A 95 20.54 -18.19 6.23
C ASP A 95 21.14 -17.26 7.31
N GLU A 96 21.03 -15.94 7.13
CA GLU A 96 21.47 -14.94 8.10
C GLU A 96 20.44 -14.70 9.21
N GLY A 97 19.16 -15.05 8.96
CA GLY A 97 18.04 -14.88 9.89
C GLY A 97 17.00 -13.86 9.39
N THR A 98 15.76 -14.04 9.83
CA THR A 98 14.60 -13.26 9.31
C THR A 98 14.17 -12.09 10.19
N HIS A 99 14.55 -12.08 11.47
CA HIS A 99 14.18 -11.01 12.39
C HIS A 99 15.24 -10.84 13.48
N PHE A 100 15.97 -9.72 13.43
CA PHE A 100 17.11 -9.48 14.32
C PHE A 100 16.77 -8.80 15.65
N GLY A 101 15.57 -8.23 15.78
CA GLY A 101 15.24 -7.37 16.93
C GLY A 101 16.14 -6.14 17.04
N ALA A 102 16.82 -5.78 15.95
CA ALA A 102 17.78 -4.69 15.82
C ALA A 102 17.89 -4.29 14.35
N SER A 103 18.50 -3.13 14.08
CA SER A 103 18.83 -2.67 12.73
C SER A 103 19.82 -3.60 12.02
N HIS A 104 19.73 -3.67 10.69
CA HIS A 104 20.67 -4.43 9.84
C HIS A 104 21.19 -3.57 8.67
N PRO A 105 22.48 -3.68 8.29
CA PRO A 105 23.05 -3.05 7.09
C PRO A 105 22.25 -3.09 5.77
N ARG A 106 21.42 -4.13 5.51
CA ARG A 106 20.64 -4.30 4.28
C ARG A 106 19.55 -3.22 4.17
N GLU A 107 19.02 -2.72 5.30
CA GLU A 107 18.06 -1.60 5.31
C GLU A 107 18.71 -0.30 4.80
N LEU A 108 19.98 -0.05 5.15
CA LEU A 108 20.75 1.10 4.67
C LEU A 108 21.19 0.94 3.21
N ALA A 109 21.51 -0.27 2.79
CA ALA A 109 21.84 -0.57 1.40
C ALA A 109 20.63 -0.32 0.50
N TRP A 110 19.45 -0.81 0.91
CA TRP A 110 18.21 -0.62 0.16
C TRP A 110 17.77 0.84 0.13
N ALA A 111 17.82 1.55 1.27
CA ALA A 111 17.53 2.98 1.30
C ALA A 111 18.40 3.76 0.29
N ARG A 112 19.69 3.45 0.19
CA ARG A 112 20.60 4.06 -0.79
C ARG A 112 20.21 3.76 -2.24
N VAL A 113 19.73 2.56 -2.53
CA VAL A 113 19.21 2.22 -3.87
C VAL A 113 17.98 3.08 -4.18
N ILE A 114 17.02 3.14 -3.26
CA ILE A 114 15.78 3.92 -3.44
C ILE A 114 16.12 5.41 -3.65
N GLN A 115 17.02 5.99 -2.87
CA GLN A 115 17.41 7.41 -3.01
C GLN A 115 18.09 7.72 -4.34
N ARG A 116 18.78 6.76 -4.96
CA ARG A 116 19.33 6.93 -6.32
C ARG A 116 18.23 6.89 -7.38
N LEU A 117 17.22 6.04 -7.18
CA LEU A 117 16.11 5.85 -8.10
C LEU A 117 15.06 6.97 -8.00
N VAL A 118 14.90 7.53 -6.80
CA VAL A 118 13.98 8.62 -6.46
C VAL A 118 14.81 9.75 -5.86
N PRO A 119 15.45 10.61 -6.68
CA PRO A 119 16.37 11.64 -6.18
C PRO A 119 15.72 12.70 -5.30
N THR A 120 14.40 12.83 -5.36
CA THR A 120 13.65 13.65 -4.41
C THR A 120 13.77 13.10 -2.98
N ALA A 121 14.32 11.89 -2.79
CA ALA A 121 14.27 11.15 -1.54
C ALA A 121 15.22 11.48 -0.40
N ASP A 122 14.85 12.44 0.45
CA ASP A 122 15.68 12.88 1.58
C ASP A 122 15.77 11.86 2.74
N ARG A 123 14.63 11.30 3.19
CA ARG A 123 14.52 10.38 4.35
C ARG A 123 13.45 9.31 4.15
N ILE A 124 13.82 8.03 4.31
CA ILE A 124 12.96 6.86 4.05
C ILE A 124 12.64 6.13 5.37
N ARG A 125 11.43 5.56 5.44
CA ARG A 125 11.01 4.62 6.48
C ARG A 125 10.26 3.45 5.83
N PHE A 126 10.69 2.22 6.11
CA PHE A 126 10.01 1.03 5.62
C PHE A 126 8.76 0.70 6.45
N THR A 127 7.77 0.14 5.78
CA THR A 127 6.50 -0.42 6.27
C THR A 127 6.31 -1.81 5.67
N SER A 128 5.31 -2.56 6.14
CA SER A 128 5.08 -3.94 5.69
C SER A 128 4.21 -4.00 4.44
N SER A 129 3.39 -2.96 4.19
CA SER A 129 2.49 -2.91 3.04
C SER A 129 2.29 -1.49 2.50
N GLY A 130 1.72 -1.38 1.30
CA GLY A 130 1.30 -0.09 0.74
C GLY A 130 0.20 0.58 1.58
N THR A 131 -0.70 -0.20 2.18
CA THR A 131 -1.72 0.30 3.12
C THR A 131 -1.08 0.92 4.36
N GLU A 132 -0.02 0.34 4.90
CA GLU A 132 0.72 0.95 6.01
C GLU A 132 1.47 2.21 5.59
N ALA A 133 2.00 2.25 4.36
CA ALA A 133 2.70 3.41 3.83
C ALA A 133 1.75 4.61 3.70
N THR A 134 0.59 4.44 3.06
CA THR A 134 -0.42 5.51 2.93
C THR A 134 -0.98 5.94 4.29
N HIS A 135 -1.21 4.98 5.19
CA HIS A 135 -1.68 5.27 6.54
C HIS A 135 -0.67 6.11 7.33
N LEU A 136 0.60 5.73 7.30
CA LEU A 136 1.66 6.46 7.98
C LEU A 136 1.90 7.84 7.32
N ALA A 137 1.73 7.98 6.00
CA ALA A 137 1.78 9.25 5.31
C ALA A 137 0.72 10.22 5.85
N LEU A 138 -0.52 9.76 6.06
CA LEU A 138 -1.58 10.58 6.65
C LEU A 138 -1.23 11.01 8.09
N ARG A 139 -0.70 10.09 8.90
CA ARG A 139 -0.29 10.40 10.27
C ARG A 139 0.82 11.44 10.30
N LEU A 140 1.82 11.31 9.43
CA LEU A 140 2.90 12.28 9.27
C LEU A 140 2.35 13.65 8.87
N ALA A 141 1.44 13.68 7.90
CA ALA A 141 0.88 14.95 7.42
C ALA A 141 0.10 15.69 8.52
N ARG A 142 -0.75 14.98 9.25
CA ARG A 142 -1.49 15.54 10.39
C ARG A 142 -0.55 16.01 11.50
N ALA A 143 0.47 15.21 11.83
CA ALA A 143 1.44 15.56 12.87
C ALA A 143 2.30 16.77 12.50
N PHE A 144 2.64 16.91 11.21
CA PHE A 144 3.44 18.03 10.70
C PHE A 144 2.65 19.33 10.65
N THR A 145 1.42 19.28 10.13
CA THR A 145 0.58 20.47 9.93
C THR A 145 -0.21 20.88 11.17
N GLY A 146 -0.43 19.95 12.11
CA GLY A 146 -1.34 20.12 13.24
C GLY A 146 -2.83 20.09 12.84
N ARG A 147 -3.13 19.75 11.59
CA ARG A 147 -4.47 19.74 11.00
C ARG A 147 -5.03 18.31 10.95
N SER A 148 -6.36 18.15 10.95
CA SER A 148 -6.98 16.84 11.15
C SER A 148 -7.49 16.16 9.88
N LYS A 149 -7.86 16.93 8.85
CA LYS A 149 -8.57 16.41 7.67
C LYS A 149 -7.66 16.15 6.47
N ILE A 150 -8.12 15.31 5.55
CA ILE A 150 -7.40 14.93 4.33
C ILE A 150 -8.35 15.02 3.14
N VAL A 151 -7.87 15.50 2.01
CA VAL A 151 -8.59 15.45 0.73
C VAL A 151 -8.12 14.23 -0.06
N ARG A 152 -9.06 13.50 -0.66
CA ARG A 152 -8.75 12.48 -1.67
C ARG A 152 -9.82 12.41 -2.75
N PHE A 153 -9.51 11.71 -3.82
CA PHE A 153 -10.37 11.61 -4.98
C PHE A 153 -11.28 10.38 -4.90
N LEU A 154 -12.51 10.53 -5.38
CA LEU A 154 -13.44 9.40 -5.54
C LEU A 154 -12.79 8.32 -6.42
N SER A 155 -13.08 7.07 -6.11
CA SER A 155 -12.55 5.85 -6.75
C SER A 155 -11.06 5.56 -6.58
N ASN A 156 -10.23 6.47 -6.08
CA ASN A 156 -8.81 6.17 -5.84
C ASN A 156 -8.64 5.15 -4.70
N PHE A 157 -7.86 4.10 -4.95
CA PHE A 157 -7.55 3.09 -3.94
C PHE A 157 -6.21 3.38 -3.26
N HIS A 158 -6.23 3.59 -1.95
CA HIS A 158 -5.05 3.87 -1.13
C HIS A 158 -4.84 2.83 -0.01
N GLY A 159 -5.37 1.61 -0.20
CA GLY A 159 -5.43 0.58 0.82
C GLY A 159 -6.78 0.51 1.54
N TRP A 160 -6.90 -0.45 2.45
CA TRP A 160 -8.17 -0.80 3.11
C TRP A 160 -8.33 -0.20 4.51
N HIS A 161 -7.40 0.65 4.96
CA HIS A 161 -7.49 1.29 6.27
C HIS A 161 -8.63 2.32 6.32
N ASP A 162 -9.20 2.58 7.50
CA ASP A 162 -10.50 3.24 7.69
C ASP A 162 -10.69 4.58 6.92
N HIS A 163 -9.62 5.39 6.78
CA HIS A 163 -9.66 6.66 6.05
C HIS A 163 -9.86 6.53 4.52
N MET A 164 -9.71 5.33 3.95
CA MET A 164 -9.63 5.11 2.50
C MET A 164 -10.80 4.28 1.95
N THR A 165 -11.70 3.80 2.80
CA THR A 165 -12.76 2.85 2.39
C THR A 165 -13.97 3.54 1.76
N SER A 166 -14.49 4.62 2.35
CA SER A 166 -15.61 5.39 1.79
C SER A 166 -15.26 5.98 0.42
N GLY A 167 -16.18 6.20 -0.50
CA GLY A 167 -15.87 6.79 -1.80
C GLY A 167 -14.90 6.02 -2.72
N TYR A 168 -14.40 4.84 -2.33
CA TYR A 168 -13.59 3.97 -3.19
C TYR A 168 -14.48 3.18 -4.17
N THR A 169 -15.21 2.18 -3.67
CA THR A 169 -16.14 1.35 -4.48
C THR A 169 -17.61 1.57 -4.12
N SER A 170 -17.88 2.32 -3.05
CA SER A 170 -19.21 2.60 -2.51
C SER A 170 -19.17 3.87 -1.64
N HIS A 171 -20.32 4.30 -1.09
CA HIS A 171 -20.41 5.44 -0.17
C HIS A 171 -19.75 6.71 -0.77
N TYR A 172 -20.09 7.01 -2.03
CA TYR A 172 -19.55 8.17 -2.76
C TYR A 172 -20.02 9.51 -2.19
N ASP A 173 -21.04 9.49 -1.33
CA ASP A 173 -21.53 10.64 -0.55
C ASP A 173 -20.66 10.94 0.69
N GLY A 174 -19.64 10.12 0.97
CA GLY A 174 -18.74 10.29 2.12
C GLY A 174 -19.24 9.66 3.42
N SER A 175 -20.39 8.97 3.40
CA SER A 175 -20.86 8.21 4.55
C SER A 175 -19.87 7.10 4.96
N PRO A 176 -19.78 6.73 6.25
CA PRO A 176 -18.86 5.70 6.69
C PRO A 176 -19.26 4.32 6.15
N THR A 177 -18.29 3.54 5.70
CA THR A 177 -18.51 2.11 5.42
C THR A 177 -18.73 1.33 6.72
N SER A 178 -19.28 0.12 6.63
CA SER A 178 -19.46 -0.77 7.80
C SER A 178 -18.16 -0.91 8.61
N GLY A 179 -18.25 -0.69 9.92
CA GLY A 179 -17.11 -0.76 10.85
C GLY A 179 -16.27 0.52 10.97
N VAL A 180 -16.46 1.51 10.08
CA VAL A 180 -15.76 2.79 10.15
C VAL A 180 -16.55 3.79 10.98
N LEU A 181 -15.86 4.54 11.85
CA LEU A 181 -16.48 5.58 12.66
C LEU A 181 -16.86 6.80 11.81
N GLU A 182 -17.99 7.42 12.13
CA GLU A 182 -18.43 8.68 11.50
C GLU A 182 -17.35 9.76 11.58
N SER A 183 -16.67 9.88 12.73
CA SER A 183 -15.58 10.85 12.91
C SER A 183 -14.37 10.61 12.00
N VAL A 184 -14.11 9.36 11.62
CA VAL A 184 -13.06 9.00 10.67
C VAL A 184 -13.50 9.38 9.25
N ALA A 185 -14.72 9.03 8.86
CA ALA A 185 -15.26 9.38 7.54
C ALA A 185 -15.35 10.90 7.34
N SER A 186 -15.87 11.62 8.33
CA SER A 186 -15.94 13.09 8.39
C SER A 186 -14.57 13.79 8.36
N SER A 187 -13.48 13.06 8.62
CA SER A 187 -12.11 13.61 8.50
C SER A 187 -11.59 13.59 7.06
N ILE A 188 -12.35 13.06 6.11
CA ILE A 188 -11.96 12.87 4.72
C ILE A 188 -12.89 13.67 3.81
N ALA A 189 -12.33 14.62 3.09
CA ALA A 189 -13.04 15.35 2.05
C ALA A 189 -12.87 14.62 0.70
N LEU A 190 -13.99 14.25 0.09
CA LEU A 190 -14.01 13.58 -1.21
C LEU A 190 -14.23 14.60 -2.33
N VAL A 191 -13.40 14.51 -3.36
CA VAL A 191 -13.52 15.34 -4.57
C VAL A 191 -13.58 14.47 -5.82
N PRO A 192 -14.26 14.90 -6.90
CA PRO A 192 -14.24 14.19 -8.16
C PRO A 192 -12.81 14.09 -8.74
N PRO A 193 -12.44 12.95 -9.37
CA PRO A 193 -11.13 12.80 -9.99
C PRO A 193 -10.93 13.83 -11.10
N GLY A 194 -9.77 14.49 -11.11
CA GLY A 194 -9.43 15.48 -12.13
C GLY A 194 -10.09 16.87 -11.97
N ASP A 195 -10.89 17.10 -10.93
CA ASP A 195 -11.55 18.39 -10.69
C ASP A 195 -10.71 19.29 -9.76
N ILE A 196 -9.91 20.18 -10.36
CA ILE A 196 -9.04 21.09 -9.60
C ILE A 196 -9.82 22.20 -8.90
N ASP A 197 -10.98 22.59 -9.43
CA ASP A 197 -11.80 23.66 -8.86
C ASP A 197 -12.52 23.17 -7.60
N ALA A 198 -12.93 21.90 -7.56
CA ALA A 198 -13.39 21.24 -6.35
C ALA A 198 -12.29 21.25 -5.26
N VAL A 199 -11.05 20.93 -5.62
CA VAL A 199 -9.91 20.99 -4.67
C VAL A 199 -9.71 22.42 -4.15
N ARG A 200 -9.68 23.43 -5.04
CA ARG A 200 -9.55 24.84 -4.65
C ARG A 200 -10.64 25.24 -3.66
N THR A 201 -11.90 24.92 -3.98
CA THR A 201 -13.06 25.22 -3.13
C THR A 201 -12.91 24.61 -1.74
N VAL A 202 -12.54 23.33 -1.64
CA VAL A 202 -12.35 22.66 -0.35
C VAL A 202 -11.21 23.30 0.46
N LEU A 203 -10.08 23.60 -0.16
CA LEU A 203 -8.93 24.22 0.53
C LEU A 203 -9.16 25.70 0.90
N GLU A 204 -10.07 26.37 0.21
CA GLU A 204 -10.52 27.73 0.54
C GLU A 204 -11.46 27.73 1.75
N GLN A 205 -12.42 26.80 1.78
CA GLN A 205 -13.44 26.69 2.82
C GLN A 205 -12.93 26.05 4.12
N ASP A 206 -12.03 25.08 4.02
CA ASP A 206 -11.54 24.32 5.17
C ASP A 206 -10.02 24.49 5.36
N LYS A 207 -9.65 25.15 6.46
CA LYS A 207 -8.24 25.37 6.84
C LYS A 207 -7.65 24.22 7.66
N ASP A 208 -8.46 23.22 8.01
CA ASP A 208 -8.07 22.04 8.76
C ASP A 208 -7.66 20.86 7.86
N ILE A 209 -7.41 21.11 6.56
CA ILE A 209 -6.85 20.11 5.65
C ILE A 209 -5.33 20.01 5.83
N ALA A 210 -4.84 18.84 6.24
CA ALA A 210 -3.42 18.52 6.39
C ALA A 210 -2.76 18.15 5.06
N ALA A 211 -3.44 17.37 4.23
CA ALA A 211 -2.88 16.89 2.97
C ALA A 211 -3.94 16.60 1.90
N VAL A 212 -3.49 16.55 0.66
CA VAL A 212 -4.18 15.92 -0.48
C VAL A 212 -3.40 14.66 -0.86
N ILE A 213 -4.08 13.52 -1.02
CA ILE A 213 -3.50 12.26 -1.49
C ILE A 213 -4.13 11.83 -2.82
N LEU A 214 -3.31 11.34 -3.76
CA LEU A 214 -3.75 10.76 -5.03
C LEU A 214 -2.78 9.75 -5.62
N GLU A 215 -3.30 8.88 -6.48
CA GLU A 215 -2.52 8.07 -7.42
C GLU A 215 -2.22 8.95 -8.65
N PRO A 216 -0.96 9.21 -9.02
CA PRO A 216 -0.62 10.26 -9.97
C PRO A 216 -0.91 9.90 -11.44
N THR A 217 -1.12 8.63 -11.79
CA THR A 217 -1.61 8.25 -13.14
C THR A 217 -3.14 8.13 -13.18
N GLY A 218 -3.82 8.28 -12.03
CA GLY A 218 -5.26 8.13 -11.89
C GLY A 218 -5.68 6.77 -11.33
N SER A 219 -6.94 6.67 -10.89
CA SER A 219 -7.43 5.50 -10.14
C SER A 219 -7.18 4.19 -10.90
N SER A 220 -6.79 3.17 -10.13
CA SER A 220 -6.69 1.79 -10.59
C SER A 220 -5.69 1.69 -11.75
N PHE A 221 -4.52 2.29 -11.57
CA PHE A 221 -3.45 2.31 -12.54
C PHE A 221 -3.86 2.95 -13.88
N GLY A 222 -4.49 4.13 -13.80
CA GLY A 222 -4.87 4.92 -14.97
C GLY A 222 -6.13 4.46 -15.70
N MET A 223 -6.92 3.53 -15.15
CA MET A 223 -8.26 3.24 -15.68
C MET A 223 -9.17 4.47 -15.66
N VAL A 224 -8.97 5.36 -14.68
CA VAL A 224 -9.57 6.69 -14.65
C VAL A 224 -8.42 7.70 -14.72
N PRO A 225 -7.99 8.10 -15.93
CA PRO A 225 -6.80 8.94 -16.10
C PRO A 225 -7.03 10.35 -15.55
N ILE A 226 -5.94 10.98 -15.14
CA ILE A 226 -5.92 12.37 -14.70
C ILE A 226 -5.76 13.30 -15.91
N PRO A 227 -6.49 14.43 -15.98
CA PRO A 227 -6.32 15.41 -17.06
C PRO A 227 -4.90 16.00 -17.12
N GLU A 228 -4.46 16.35 -18.32
CA GLU A 228 -3.19 17.08 -18.51
C GLU A 228 -3.20 18.40 -17.72
N GLY A 229 -2.06 18.75 -17.11
CA GLY A 229 -1.92 19.97 -16.30
C GLY A 229 -2.53 19.90 -14.89
N PHE A 230 -3.27 18.84 -14.56
CA PHE A 230 -3.93 18.71 -13.27
C PHE A 230 -2.94 18.58 -12.12
N LEU A 231 -1.88 17.78 -12.28
CA LEU A 231 -0.90 17.55 -11.21
C LEU A 231 -0.12 18.83 -10.88
N GLU A 232 0.20 19.64 -11.90
CA GLU A 232 0.87 20.93 -11.78
C GLU A 232 -0.02 21.90 -11.00
N ALA A 233 -1.29 22.02 -11.39
CA ALA A 233 -2.26 22.86 -10.70
C ALA A 233 -2.51 22.38 -9.26
N LEU A 234 -2.51 21.07 -9.04
CA LEU A 234 -2.63 20.48 -7.70
C LEU A 234 -1.43 20.79 -6.81
N ARG A 235 -0.22 20.75 -7.35
CA ARG A 235 0.99 21.14 -6.62
C ARG A 235 0.96 22.62 -6.26
N GLU A 236 0.54 23.48 -7.18
CA GLU A 236 0.42 24.92 -6.94
C GLU A 236 -0.58 25.23 -5.82
N VAL A 237 -1.80 24.67 -5.92
CA VAL A 237 -2.86 24.95 -4.93
C VAL A 237 -2.50 24.41 -3.54
N THR A 238 -1.91 23.21 -3.45
CA THR A 238 -1.48 22.65 -2.16
C THR A 238 -0.38 23.51 -1.51
N ALA A 239 0.61 23.95 -2.30
CA ALA A 239 1.68 24.83 -1.82
C ALA A 239 1.14 26.18 -1.32
N LYS A 240 0.21 26.80 -2.06
CA LYS A 240 -0.44 28.07 -1.68
C LYS A 240 -1.15 27.99 -0.33
N HIS A 241 -1.75 26.84 0.01
CA HIS A 241 -2.52 26.66 1.25
C HIS A 241 -1.71 26.02 2.41
N GLY A 242 -0.41 25.75 2.18
CA GLY A 242 0.42 25.02 3.14
C GLY A 242 -0.11 23.62 3.46
N VAL A 243 -0.72 22.98 2.45
CA VAL A 243 -1.25 21.61 2.50
C VAL A 243 -0.22 20.69 1.87
N LEU A 244 0.01 19.53 2.48
CA LEU A 244 0.98 18.58 1.94
C LEU A 244 0.39 17.81 0.76
N LEU A 245 1.19 17.58 -0.27
CA LEU A 245 0.85 16.73 -1.40
C LEU A 245 1.47 15.35 -1.19
N ILE A 246 0.62 14.32 -1.16
CA ILE A 246 1.01 12.93 -1.01
C ILE A 246 0.76 12.20 -2.33
N PHE A 247 1.81 11.67 -2.95
CA PHE A 247 1.66 10.75 -4.07
C PHE A 247 1.60 9.32 -3.57
N ASP A 248 0.54 8.62 -3.94
CA ASP A 248 0.47 7.17 -3.82
C ASP A 248 1.05 6.54 -5.08
N GLU A 249 2.29 6.08 -4.98
CA GLU A 249 3.01 5.38 -6.03
C GLU A 249 3.21 3.89 -5.71
N VAL A 250 2.31 3.33 -4.91
CA VAL A 250 2.29 1.89 -4.61
C VAL A 250 2.22 1.07 -5.89
N VAL A 251 1.47 1.50 -6.91
CA VAL A 251 1.41 0.82 -8.23
C VAL A 251 2.21 1.59 -9.28
N THR A 252 2.05 2.90 -9.36
CA THR A 252 2.62 3.71 -10.44
C THR A 252 4.14 3.81 -10.37
N GLY A 253 4.70 3.73 -9.16
CA GLY A 253 6.14 3.75 -8.95
C GLY A 253 6.83 2.59 -9.66
N PHE A 254 7.70 2.92 -10.61
CA PHE A 254 8.51 1.97 -11.40
C PHE A 254 7.76 1.10 -12.41
N SER A 255 6.45 1.29 -12.60
CA SER A 255 5.66 0.54 -13.60
C SER A 255 5.77 1.14 -15.01
N GLU A 256 5.74 2.47 -15.14
CA GLU A 256 5.73 3.15 -16.46
C GLU A 256 7.11 3.73 -16.84
N CYS A 257 8.01 3.88 -15.87
CA CYS A 257 9.33 4.44 -16.08
C CYS A 257 10.35 3.79 -15.14
N HIS A 258 11.62 3.77 -15.53
CA HIS A 258 12.73 3.36 -14.67
C HIS A 258 12.92 4.27 -13.43
N ARG A 259 12.11 5.32 -13.30
CA ARG A 259 12.09 6.31 -12.22
C ARG A 259 10.66 6.51 -11.72
N ALA A 260 10.50 6.94 -10.47
CA ALA A 260 9.21 7.31 -9.91
C ALA A 260 8.57 8.49 -10.67
N VAL A 261 7.24 8.54 -10.65
CA VAL A 261 6.37 9.51 -11.34
C VAL A 261 6.74 10.99 -11.09
N PRO A 262 7.16 11.43 -9.89
CA PRO A 262 7.71 12.76 -9.63
C PRO A 262 8.84 13.17 -10.57
N THR A 263 9.61 12.19 -11.05
CA THR A 263 10.72 12.44 -11.99
C THR A 263 10.23 12.57 -13.42
N HIS A 264 9.07 11.99 -13.75
CA HIS A 264 8.49 12.04 -15.09
C HIS A 264 7.74 13.35 -15.32
N PHE A 265 6.86 13.74 -14.39
CA PHE A 265 6.08 14.98 -14.50
C PHE A 265 6.79 16.21 -13.93
N ASN A 266 8.02 16.06 -13.40
CA ASN A 266 8.78 17.14 -12.76
C ASN A 266 8.02 17.84 -11.61
N ILE A 267 7.16 17.09 -10.92
CA ILE A 267 6.37 17.57 -9.78
C ILE A 267 6.89 16.90 -8.52
N LYS A 268 7.26 17.71 -7.53
CA LYS A 268 7.77 17.21 -6.24
C LYS A 268 6.61 17.14 -5.21
N PRO A 269 6.12 15.94 -4.86
CA PRO A 269 5.24 15.78 -3.72
C PRO A 269 6.02 16.01 -2.42
N ASP A 270 5.30 16.25 -1.33
CA ASP A 270 5.88 16.34 0.02
C ASP A 270 6.12 14.93 0.59
N LEU A 271 5.20 13.99 0.34
CA LEU A 271 5.32 12.57 0.71
C LEU A 271 5.08 11.68 -0.52
N THR A 272 5.77 10.54 -0.59
CA THR A 272 5.43 9.48 -1.53
C THR A 272 5.33 8.14 -0.82
N ALA A 273 4.20 7.46 -0.98
CA ALA A 273 4.02 6.07 -0.58
C ALA A 273 4.41 5.13 -1.72
N LEU A 274 5.26 4.13 -1.45
CA LEU A 274 5.76 3.17 -2.43
C LEU A 274 5.59 1.74 -1.89
N ALA A 275 5.43 0.76 -2.78
CA ALA A 275 5.37 -0.66 -2.43
C ALA A 275 5.60 -1.53 -3.68
N LYS A 276 4.96 -2.69 -3.75
CA LYS A 276 4.85 -3.58 -4.91
C LYS A 276 6.18 -3.83 -5.64
N ILE A 277 6.42 -3.17 -6.76
CA ILE A 277 7.62 -3.39 -7.59
C ILE A 277 8.88 -3.10 -6.79
N LEU A 278 8.89 -1.98 -6.06
CA LEU A 278 10.05 -1.55 -5.30
C LEU A 278 10.38 -2.51 -4.15
N ALA A 279 9.35 -3.21 -3.68
CA ALA A 279 9.36 -4.25 -2.67
C ALA A 279 9.94 -5.58 -3.18
N GLY A 280 10.02 -5.79 -4.49
CA GLY A 280 10.40 -7.08 -5.09
C GLY A 280 9.46 -8.23 -4.72
N GLY A 281 8.20 -7.91 -4.37
CA GLY A 281 7.25 -8.86 -3.79
C GLY A 281 7.22 -8.91 -2.25
N PHE A 282 7.99 -8.06 -1.56
CA PHE A 282 8.11 -8.02 -0.09
C PHE A 282 7.83 -6.61 0.49
N LEU A 283 8.54 -6.17 1.55
CA LEU A 283 8.23 -4.97 2.36
C LEU A 283 8.08 -3.65 1.57
N ALA A 284 7.20 -2.75 2.00
CA ALA A 284 6.87 -1.50 1.29
C ALA A 284 7.59 -0.26 1.88
N PRO A 285 8.27 0.60 1.10
CA PRO A 285 8.86 1.83 1.64
C PRO A 285 7.91 3.06 1.65
N LEU A 286 7.93 3.85 2.72
CA LEU A 286 7.37 5.21 2.77
C LEU A 286 8.49 6.26 2.81
N TRP A 287 8.30 7.41 2.16
CA TRP A 287 9.35 8.41 2.02
C TRP A 287 8.85 9.89 2.05
N TRP A 288 9.71 10.84 2.47
CA TRP A 288 9.46 12.31 2.63
C TRP A 288 10.47 13.24 1.90
N ALA A 289 9.95 14.26 1.20
CA ALA A 289 10.70 15.32 0.53
C ALA A 289 10.50 16.66 1.23
N GLY A 290 11.57 17.26 1.76
CA GLY A 290 11.45 18.58 2.36
C GLY A 290 12.75 19.11 2.95
N GLY A 291 13.26 20.21 2.37
CA GLY A 291 14.48 20.91 2.77
C GLY A 291 14.42 21.64 4.12
N ARG A 292 13.57 21.22 5.07
CA ARG A 292 13.54 21.77 6.43
C ARG A 292 13.87 20.68 7.44
N SER A 293 15.03 20.85 8.09
CA SER A 293 15.78 19.89 8.91
C SER A 293 15.17 19.43 10.24
N TRP A 294 13.85 19.56 10.47
CA TRP A 294 13.28 19.47 11.83
C TRP A 294 12.49 18.19 12.16
N MET A 295 12.42 17.20 11.27
CA MET A 295 11.66 15.97 11.49
C MET A 295 12.28 14.85 12.40
N PRO A 296 13.44 14.98 13.10
CA PRO A 296 13.84 13.92 14.03
C PRO A 296 12.98 13.80 15.31
N TRP A 297 12.04 14.72 15.59
CA TRP A 297 11.48 14.84 16.95
C TRP A 297 10.00 14.46 17.12
N ILE A 298 9.21 14.36 16.05
CA ILE A 298 7.74 14.30 16.16
C ILE A 298 7.19 12.88 16.28
N LEU A 299 7.95 11.84 15.94
CA LEU A 299 7.40 10.48 15.90
C LEU A 299 7.49 9.69 17.22
N MET A 300 8.31 10.08 18.20
CA MET A 300 8.36 9.44 19.53
C MET A 300 8.94 10.34 20.65
N ARG A 301 8.41 11.55 20.89
CA ARG A 301 8.41 12.02 22.28
C ARG A 301 7.18 11.42 22.95
N HIS A 302 7.41 10.43 23.81
CA HIS A 302 6.48 10.15 24.90
C HIS A 302 6.16 11.49 25.57
N ARG A 303 4.97 12.04 25.30
CA ARG A 303 4.40 13.06 26.17
C ARG A 303 4.10 12.30 27.45
N GLN A 304 5.00 12.37 28.43
CA GLN A 304 4.72 11.88 29.77
C GLN A 304 3.47 12.61 30.26
N VAL A 305 2.36 11.88 30.30
CA VAL A 305 1.20 12.23 31.12
C VAL A 305 1.24 11.24 32.27
N GLY A 306 1.52 11.76 33.48
CA GLY A 306 1.49 10.99 34.72
C GLY A 306 2.84 10.92 35.41
N GLY A 307 3.05 11.83 36.37
CA GLY A 307 4.24 11.85 37.22
C GLY A 307 4.41 10.54 37.99
N ARG A 308 5.52 9.86 37.73
CA ARG A 308 6.21 8.99 38.68
C ARG A 308 7.67 8.87 38.23
N LYS A 309 8.58 9.44 39.02
CA LYS A 309 10.03 9.33 38.82
C LYS A 309 10.43 7.87 39.04
N PHE A 310 10.84 7.19 37.97
CA PHE A 310 11.72 6.03 38.07
C PHE A 310 12.99 6.30 37.27
N SER A 311 14.08 6.50 38.01
CA SER A 311 15.44 6.51 37.46
C SER A 311 15.80 5.07 37.13
N ILE A 312 16.13 4.80 35.88
CA ILE A 312 16.77 3.54 35.50
C ILE A 312 18.14 3.88 34.94
N LYS A 313 19.16 3.60 35.76
CA LYS A 313 20.57 3.55 35.39
C LYS A 313 20.77 2.45 34.34
N ALA A 314 21.67 2.70 33.39
CA ALA A 314 22.16 1.70 32.45
C ALA A 314 22.66 0.44 33.17
N PRO A 315 22.39 -0.79 32.67
CA PRO A 315 23.08 -1.96 33.15
C PRO A 315 24.24 -2.35 32.23
N THR A 316 25.38 -2.45 32.90
CA THR A 316 26.64 -3.11 32.61
C THR A 316 26.48 -4.57 32.13
N MET A 317 27.49 -5.06 31.41
CA MET A 317 27.64 -6.42 30.87
C MET A 317 27.50 -7.59 31.88
N LEU A 318 27.28 -8.79 31.28
CA LEU A 318 27.65 -10.16 31.72
C LEU A 318 26.75 -10.89 32.74
N THR A 319 26.02 -11.92 32.31
CA THR A 319 26.34 -13.36 32.49
C THR A 319 25.16 -14.30 32.14
N ARG A 320 25.52 -15.56 31.84
CA ARG A 320 24.74 -16.71 31.36
C ARG A 320 23.44 -17.00 32.13
N HIS A 321 22.40 -17.45 31.42
CA HIS A 321 21.65 -18.69 31.74
C HIS A 321 20.83 -19.20 30.52
N ARG A 322 20.84 -20.53 30.35
CA ARG A 322 20.04 -21.30 29.37
C ARG A 322 18.59 -21.42 29.85
N LEU A 323 17.60 -21.16 29.00
CA LEU A 323 16.31 -21.87 28.94
C LEU A 323 15.75 -21.87 27.50
N ARG A 324 14.97 -22.92 27.21
CA ARG A 324 14.59 -23.52 25.91
C ARG A 324 13.46 -22.77 25.15
N PRO A 325 13.20 -23.12 23.85
CA PRO A 325 12.51 -22.25 22.91
C PRO A 325 10.98 -22.36 23.01
N VAL A 326 10.30 -21.23 22.88
CA VAL A 326 8.88 -21.18 22.52
C VAL A 326 8.80 -20.94 21.03
N ARG A 327 8.21 -21.91 20.33
CA ARG A 327 7.87 -21.83 18.90
C ARG A 327 6.69 -20.89 18.74
N SER A 328 6.89 -19.82 17.98
CA SER A 328 5.82 -19.08 17.32
C SER A 328 6.38 -18.58 16.00
N ILE A 329 5.90 -19.22 14.92
CA ILE A 329 6.13 -18.81 13.53
C ILE A 329 5.27 -17.57 13.32
N ILE A 330 5.89 -16.42 13.06
CA ILE A 330 5.20 -15.21 12.63
C ILE A 330 5.72 -14.90 11.23
N TYR A 331 4.81 -15.00 10.25
CA TYR A 331 5.00 -14.46 8.92
C TYR A 331 4.82 -12.94 8.97
N TYR A 332 5.70 -12.21 8.30
CA TYR A 332 5.47 -10.85 7.84
C TYR A 332 5.45 -10.90 6.31
#